data_AF-A0A7Y5BWT6-F1
#
_entry.id   AF-A0A7Y5BWT6-F1
#
_cell.length_a   1.000
_cell.length_b   1.000
_cell.length_c   1.000
_cell.angle_alpha   90.00
_cell.angle_beta   90.00
_cell.angle_gamma   90.00
#
_symmetry.space_group_name_H-M   'P 1'
#
loop_
_entity.id
_entity.type
_entity.pdbx_description
1 polymer ?
#
loop_
_entity_poly.entity_id
_entity_poly.type
_entity_poly.pdbx_seq_one_letter_code
_entity_poly.pdbx_strand_id
1 'polypeptide(L)'
;NTSFGTDLTYLWDFGDGNTSTDVNPTHLYATLGTYTVTLTATNTLGSDTATQQVFIVETFDATLAGTVHLQGRTDHSGAVLTLWTAGSPVYTTTTNSTGAYTLTIPAGTFDLTVEMPQYLDAAQTALPLPVGSTTTLNPITLLAGDANDSDKINILDLALIGSHYGLNLGDPEWDPRTDINNDGTINIQDLVLAASNFQHVSPIPW
;
A
#
# COMPACT_ATOMS: atom_id res chain seq x y z
N ASN A 1 20.94 41.97 -16.19
CA ASN A 1 20.00 40.91 -15.77
C ASN A 1 19.78 41.07 -14.28
N THR A 2 18.62 41.56 -13.86
CA THR A 2 18.28 41.85 -12.44
C THR A 2 17.02 41.07 -12.08
N SER A 3 17.13 39.75 -11.92
CA SER A 3 16.11 39.00 -11.21
C SER A 3 16.28 39.28 -9.71
N PHE A 4 15.32 39.98 -9.10
CA PHE A 4 15.26 40.15 -7.65
C PHE A 4 14.57 38.95 -7.05
N GLY A 5 15.32 38.14 -6.31
CA GLY A 5 14.82 36.98 -5.57
C GLY A 5 15.68 36.77 -4.34
N THR A 6 15.81 37.80 -3.52
CA THR A 6 16.35 37.68 -2.15
C THR A 6 15.18 37.61 -1.19
N ASP A 7 15.28 36.79 -0.15
CA ASP A 7 14.26 36.55 0.89
C ASP A 7 13.06 35.68 0.45
N LEU A 8 13.33 34.52 -0.16
CA LEU A 8 12.30 33.50 -0.38
C LEU A 8 12.01 32.74 0.93
N THR A 9 10.73 32.65 1.30
CA THR A 9 10.23 31.75 2.33
C THR A 9 9.32 30.70 1.70
N TYR A 10 9.34 29.49 2.26
CA TYR A 10 8.56 28.36 1.77
C TYR A 10 7.53 27.95 2.83
N LEU A 11 6.36 27.52 2.38
CA LEU A 11 5.38 26.83 3.19
C LEU A 11 4.91 25.61 2.41
N TRP A 12 5.21 24.44 2.95
CA TRP A 12 4.70 23.16 2.50
C TRP A 12 3.48 22.79 3.33
N ASP A 13 2.41 22.42 2.67
CA ASP A 13 1.26 21.71 3.22
C ASP A 13 1.24 20.33 2.58
N PHE A 14 1.36 19.27 3.40
CA PHE A 14 1.46 17.91 2.90
C PHE A 14 0.09 17.26 2.65
N GLY A 15 -1.01 17.95 2.95
CA GLY A 15 -2.37 17.46 2.74
C GLY A 15 -2.87 16.47 3.79
N ASP A 16 -2.06 16.17 4.82
CA ASP A 16 -2.38 15.31 5.97
C ASP A 16 -2.54 16.12 7.28
N GLY A 17 -2.54 17.45 7.18
CA GLY A 17 -2.58 18.38 8.32
C GLY A 17 -1.20 18.82 8.83
N ASN A 18 -0.11 18.24 8.32
CA ASN A 18 1.25 18.66 8.66
C ASN A 18 1.79 19.68 7.66
N THR A 19 2.70 20.54 8.13
CA THR A 19 3.34 21.58 7.32
C THR A 19 4.85 21.67 7.58
N SER A 20 5.60 22.26 6.65
CA SER A 20 7.01 22.58 6.84
C SER A 20 7.38 23.93 6.21
N THR A 21 8.43 24.58 6.74
CA THR A 21 9.01 25.81 6.17
C THR A 21 10.41 25.60 5.60
N ASP A 22 10.90 24.35 5.62
CA ASP A 22 12.19 24.01 5.04
C ASP A 22 12.17 24.15 3.51
N VAL A 23 13.34 24.44 2.93
CA VAL A 23 13.47 24.56 1.47
C VAL A 23 13.22 23.21 0.77
N ASN A 24 13.71 22.12 1.38
CA ASN A 24 13.59 20.75 0.86
C ASN A 24 13.23 19.79 2.01
N PRO A 25 11.98 19.78 2.50
CA PRO A 25 11.58 18.89 3.58
C PRO A 25 11.47 17.44 3.08
N THR A 26 11.63 16.50 4.01
CA THR A 26 11.19 15.11 3.86
C THR A 26 9.98 14.90 4.76
N HIS A 27 8.92 14.31 4.23
CA HIS A 27 7.68 14.03 4.98
C HIS A 27 7.32 12.56 4.89
N LEU A 28 6.86 12.00 6.01
CA LEU A 28 6.41 10.61 6.11
C LEU A 28 4.89 10.60 6.31
N TYR A 29 4.19 9.93 5.40
CA TYR A 29 2.76 9.66 5.55
C TYR A 29 2.55 8.40 6.36
N ALA A 30 1.73 8.48 7.40
CA ALA A 30 1.48 7.36 8.31
C ALA A 30 0.33 6.44 7.84
N THR A 31 -0.57 6.94 6.99
CA THR A 31 -1.75 6.22 6.52
C THR A 31 -1.78 6.16 5.00
N LEU A 32 -2.52 5.18 4.47
CA LEU A 32 -2.78 5.12 3.03
C LEU A 32 -3.70 6.26 2.62
N GLY A 33 -3.53 6.76 1.41
CA GLY A 33 -4.23 7.99 1.03
C GLY A 33 -3.80 8.59 -0.28
N THR A 34 -4.68 9.44 -0.80
CA THR A 34 -4.29 10.44 -1.80
C THR A 34 -4.16 11.79 -1.11
N TYR A 35 -2.96 12.35 -1.13
CA TYR A 35 -2.66 13.63 -0.50
C TYR A 35 -2.36 14.68 -1.56
N THR A 36 -2.89 15.90 -1.37
CA THR A 36 -2.56 17.04 -2.24
C THR A 36 -1.49 17.87 -1.56
N VAL A 37 -0.25 17.71 -1.98
CA VAL A 37 0.89 18.50 -1.49
C VAL A 37 0.86 19.87 -2.15
N THR A 38 0.97 20.92 -1.35
CA THR A 38 1.00 22.32 -1.80
C THR A 38 2.27 22.99 -1.31
N LEU A 39 3.06 23.53 -2.23
CA LEU A 39 4.17 24.44 -1.93
C LEU A 39 3.73 25.88 -2.20
N THR A 40 3.88 26.75 -1.21
CA THR A 40 3.77 28.20 -1.37
C THR A 40 5.14 28.83 -1.20
N ALA A 41 5.65 29.47 -2.25
CA ALA A 41 6.88 30.25 -2.20
C ALA A 41 6.54 31.75 -2.14
N THR A 42 7.09 32.47 -1.16
CA THR A 42 6.79 33.90 -0.93
C THR A 42 8.07 34.72 -0.93
N ASN A 43 8.04 35.90 -1.53
CA ASN A 43 9.07 36.93 -1.42
C ASN A 43 8.42 38.30 -1.14
N THR A 44 9.22 39.36 -1.12
CA THR A 44 8.75 40.74 -0.87
C THR A 44 7.75 41.28 -1.90
N LEU A 45 7.64 40.65 -3.07
CA LEU A 45 6.78 41.08 -4.17
C LEU A 45 5.48 40.27 -4.25
N GLY A 46 5.39 39.11 -3.60
CA GLY A 46 4.21 38.27 -3.58
C GLY A 46 4.49 36.80 -3.30
N SER A 47 3.47 35.97 -3.50
CA SER A 47 3.54 34.53 -3.34
C SER A 47 3.04 33.80 -4.59
N ASP A 48 3.58 32.62 -4.83
CA ASP A 48 3.09 31.69 -5.87
C ASP A 48 2.95 30.28 -5.28
N THR A 49 2.08 29.47 -5.88
CA THR A 49 1.75 28.13 -5.39
C THR A 49 1.92 27.05 -6.45
N ALA A 50 2.40 25.89 -6.03
CA ALA A 50 2.45 24.68 -6.84
C ALA A 50 1.81 23.53 -6.07
N THR A 51 1.03 22.70 -6.76
CA THR A 51 0.35 21.54 -6.16
C THR A 51 0.71 20.25 -6.88
N GLN A 52 0.78 19.15 -6.13
CA GLN A 52 1.04 17.81 -6.65
C GLN A 52 0.25 16.78 -5.83
N GLN A 53 -0.42 15.86 -6.52
CA GLN A 53 -1.01 14.70 -5.86
C GLN A 53 0.05 13.63 -5.60
N VAL A 54 0.02 13.06 -4.41
CA VAL A 54 0.84 11.93 -3.97
C VAL A 54 -0.10 10.80 -3.54
N PHE A 55 0.18 9.59 -4.02
CA PHE A 55 -0.56 8.39 -3.69
C PHE A 55 0.31 7.53 -2.78
N ILE A 56 -0.20 7.26 -1.58
CA ILE A 56 0.40 6.33 -0.64
C ILE A 56 -0.40 5.05 -0.75
N VAL A 57 0.26 4.02 -1.26
CA VAL A 57 -0.31 2.70 -1.54
C VAL A 57 0.52 1.65 -0.85
N GLU A 58 -0.10 0.51 -0.58
CA GLU A 58 0.60 -0.62 -0.02
C GLU A 58 1.43 -1.33 -1.08
N THR A 59 2.66 -1.69 -0.74
CA THR A 59 3.57 -2.43 -1.62
C THR A 59 4.21 -3.59 -0.89
N PHE A 60 4.28 -4.71 -1.58
CA PHE A 60 4.93 -5.91 -1.10
C PHE A 60 6.27 -6.11 -1.82
N ASP A 61 7.35 -6.03 -1.05
CA ASP A 61 8.70 -6.35 -1.50
C ASP A 61 9.06 -7.79 -1.17
N ALA A 62 9.71 -8.48 -2.10
CA ALA A 62 10.25 -9.82 -1.85
C ALA A 62 11.63 -10.00 -2.48
N THR A 63 12.50 -10.71 -1.77
CA THR A 63 13.78 -11.19 -2.29
C THR A 63 13.82 -12.70 -2.19
N LEU A 64 14.26 -13.41 -3.23
CA LEU A 64 14.32 -14.88 -3.26
C LEU A 64 15.79 -15.33 -3.32
N ALA A 65 16.26 -16.27 -2.48
CA ALA A 65 17.68 -16.69 -2.38
C ALA A 65 17.86 -18.23 -2.42
N GLY A 66 18.84 -18.85 -3.08
CA GLY A 66 18.98 -20.33 -3.25
C GLY A 66 18.82 -21.33 -2.06
N THR A 67 18.63 -20.87 -0.83
CA THR A 67 17.90 -21.52 0.27
C THR A 67 16.99 -20.42 0.83
N VAL A 68 15.73 -20.39 0.38
CA VAL A 68 15.04 -19.09 0.24
C VAL A 68 14.62 -18.49 1.58
N HIS A 69 15.17 -17.32 1.86
CA HIS A 69 14.57 -16.35 2.76
C HIS A 69 13.81 -15.40 1.86
N LEU A 70 12.49 -15.50 1.90
CA LEU A 70 11.66 -14.48 1.30
C LEU A 70 11.57 -13.33 2.29
N GLN A 71 12.45 -12.34 2.16
CA GLN A 71 12.46 -11.21 3.08
C GLN A 71 11.76 -10.02 2.43
N GLY A 72 10.56 -9.73 2.89
CA GLY A 72 9.87 -8.46 2.71
C GLY A 72 9.87 -7.67 4.00
N ARG A 73 9.84 -6.34 3.89
CA ARG A 73 9.34 -5.48 4.96
C ARG A 73 8.00 -4.96 4.46
N THR A 74 6.93 -5.54 4.95
CA THR A 74 5.70 -4.78 5.12
C THR A 74 5.69 -4.33 6.58
N ASP A 75 5.09 -3.20 6.87
CA ASP A 75 4.56 -2.86 8.19
C ASP A 75 3.36 -3.76 8.58
N HIS A 76 3.08 -4.80 7.79
CA HIS A 76 1.84 -5.57 7.79
C HIS A 76 2.04 -7.03 8.24
N SER A 77 1.64 -7.27 9.49
CA SER A 77 1.49 -8.59 10.09
C SER A 77 0.31 -9.35 9.44
N GLY A 78 0.50 -10.62 9.07
CA GLY A 78 -0.61 -11.52 8.72
C GLY A 78 -0.93 -11.68 7.23
N ALA A 79 -0.10 -11.18 6.32
CA ALA A 79 -0.21 -11.47 4.90
C ALA A 79 0.01 -12.96 4.63
N VAL A 80 -0.81 -13.58 3.78
CA VAL A 80 -0.65 -14.96 3.34
C VAL A 80 0.06 -14.97 2.00
N LEU A 81 1.11 -15.78 1.91
CA LEU A 81 1.96 -15.88 0.73
C LEU A 81 1.95 -17.31 0.24
N THR A 82 1.54 -17.52 -1.01
CA THR A 82 1.50 -18.85 -1.62
C THR A 82 2.32 -18.89 -2.90
N LEU A 83 3.19 -19.89 -2.99
CA LEU A 83 3.93 -20.21 -4.21
C LEU A 83 3.30 -21.41 -4.91
N TRP A 84 3.13 -21.25 -6.21
CA TRP A 84 2.46 -22.21 -7.08
C TRP A 84 3.42 -22.79 -8.12
N THR A 85 3.24 -24.06 -8.44
CA THR A 85 3.84 -24.69 -9.63
C THR A 85 2.74 -25.33 -10.45
N ALA A 86 2.64 -24.97 -11.73
CA ALA A 86 1.63 -25.52 -12.65
C ALA A 86 0.19 -25.49 -12.08
N GLY A 87 -0.16 -24.42 -11.38
CA GLY A 87 -1.50 -24.21 -10.79
C GLY A 87 -1.79 -25.01 -9.51
N SER A 88 -0.81 -25.68 -8.92
CA SER A 88 -0.94 -26.30 -7.59
C SER A 88 -0.14 -25.52 -6.55
N PRO A 89 -0.71 -25.24 -5.35
CA PRO A 89 0.02 -24.57 -4.29
C PRO A 89 1.06 -25.55 -3.74
N VAL A 90 2.30 -25.10 -3.64
CA VAL A 90 3.42 -25.93 -3.17
C VAL A 90 3.88 -25.48 -1.80
N TYR A 91 3.85 -24.18 -1.55
CA TYR A 91 4.32 -23.61 -0.29
C TYR A 91 3.45 -22.43 0.13
N THR A 92 3.09 -22.39 1.42
CA THR A 92 2.33 -21.30 2.01
C THR A 92 2.99 -20.85 3.31
N THR A 93 3.05 -19.54 3.54
CA THR A 93 3.55 -18.96 4.78
C THR A 93 2.83 -17.65 5.09
N THR A 94 2.89 -17.20 6.34
CA THR A 94 2.32 -15.93 6.77
C THR A 94 3.42 -14.97 7.23
N THR A 95 3.26 -13.68 6.94
CA THR A 95 4.20 -12.66 7.43
C THR A 95 4.08 -12.51 8.95
N ASN A 96 5.21 -12.31 9.61
CA ASN A 96 5.23 -11.99 11.04
C ASN A 96 4.90 -10.50 11.28
N SER A 97 4.92 -10.07 12.55
CA SER A 97 4.60 -8.69 12.96
C SER A 97 5.52 -7.58 12.42
N THR A 98 6.55 -7.94 11.65
CA THR A 98 7.48 -7.01 11.01
C THR A 98 7.44 -7.13 9.48
N GLY A 99 6.42 -7.84 8.95
CA GLY A 99 6.30 -8.18 7.53
C GLY A 99 7.32 -9.19 7.03
N ALA A 100 8.22 -9.66 7.91
CA ALA A 100 9.28 -10.58 7.55
C ALA A 100 8.78 -12.03 7.53
N TYR A 101 9.34 -12.82 6.63
CA TYR A 101 9.06 -14.24 6.49
C TYR A 101 10.30 -14.96 5.95
N THR A 102 10.27 -16.29 5.93
CA THR A 102 11.39 -17.11 5.42
C THR A 102 10.81 -18.44 4.98
N LEU A 103 11.10 -18.84 3.74
CA LEU A 103 10.51 -20.04 3.16
C LEU A 103 11.54 -20.75 2.30
N THR A 104 12.11 -21.86 2.80
CA THR A 104 13.09 -22.62 2.05
C THR A 104 12.42 -23.48 0.98
N ILE A 105 12.68 -23.15 -0.30
CA ILE A 105 12.14 -23.87 -1.46
C ILE A 105 13.26 -24.26 -2.45
N PRO A 106 13.06 -25.33 -3.25
CA PRO A 106 13.96 -25.68 -4.34
C PRO A 106 14.01 -24.59 -5.43
N ALA A 107 15.09 -24.58 -6.20
CA ALA A 107 15.16 -23.78 -7.42
C ALA A 107 14.10 -24.23 -8.44
N GLY A 108 13.57 -23.28 -9.20
CA GLY A 108 12.47 -23.52 -10.14
C GLY A 108 11.86 -22.23 -10.65
N THR A 109 10.73 -22.35 -11.34
CA THR A 109 9.89 -21.21 -11.73
C THR A 109 8.57 -21.33 -11.02
N PHE A 110 8.13 -20.25 -10.38
CA PHE A 110 6.93 -20.24 -9.54
C PHE A 110 6.04 -19.05 -9.87
N ASP A 111 4.76 -19.18 -9.60
CA ASP A 111 3.88 -18.03 -9.45
C ASP A 111 3.76 -17.71 -7.95
N LEU A 112 3.81 -16.43 -7.59
CA LEU A 112 3.61 -15.95 -6.22
C LEU A 112 2.27 -15.27 -6.14
N THR A 113 1.46 -15.64 -5.15
CA THR A 113 0.24 -14.93 -4.77
C THR A 113 0.43 -14.32 -3.38
N VAL A 114 -0.09 -13.11 -3.22
CA VAL A 114 -0.09 -12.33 -2.00
C VAL A 114 -1.55 -12.01 -1.67
N GLU A 115 -2.01 -12.55 -0.55
CA GLU A 115 -3.36 -12.37 -0.02
C GLU A 115 -3.24 -11.61 1.29
N MET A 116 -4.02 -10.54 1.43
CA MET A 116 -4.04 -9.70 2.63
C MET A 116 -5.46 -9.23 2.94
N PRO A 117 -5.90 -9.26 4.21
CA PRO A 117 -7.20 -8.71 4.58
C PRO A 117 -7.35 -7.27 4.09
N GLN A 118 -8.51 -6.91 3.53
CA GLN A 118 -8.85 -5.60 2.92
C GLN A 118 -8.25 -5.32 1.54
N TYR A 119 -7.28 -6.10 1.09
CA TYR A 119 -6.61 -5.87 -0.19
C TYR A 119 -7.08 -6.88 -1.21
N LEU A 120 -7.21 -6.41 -2.44
CA LEU A 120 -7.36 -7.30 -3.58
C LEU A 120 -6.11 -8.16 -3.71
N ASP A 121 -6.31 -9.47 -3.76
CA ASP A 121 -5.26 -10.44 -4.01
C ASP A 121 -4.42 -10.05 -5.23
N ALA A 122 -3.11 -10.20 -5.08
CA ALA A 122 -2.15 -9.88 -6.13
C ALA A 122 -1.27 -11.08 -6.45
N ALA A 123 -0.77 -11.11 -7.69
CA ALA A 123 0.14 -12.16 -8.11
C ALA A 123 1.24 -11.68 -9.04
N GLN A 124 2.37 -12.37 -8.96
CA GLN A 124 3.45 -12.27 -9.92
C GLN A 124 3.75 -13.65 -10.49
N THR A 125 3.69 -13.76 -11.81
CA THR A 125 3.83 -15.05 -12.50
C THR A 125 5.23 -15.27 -13.06
N ALA A 126 5.56 -16.53 -13.30
CA ALA A 126 6.79 -16.98 -13.95
C ALA A 126 8.08 -16.45 -13.28
N LEU A 127 8.09 -16.38 -11.96
CA LEU A 127 9.23 -15.94 -11.15
C LEU A 127 10.37 -16.95 -11.23
N PRO A 128 11.53 -16.60 -11.83
CA PRO A 128 12.66 -17.52 -11.91
C PRO A 128 13.44 -17.51 -10.59
N LEU A 129 13.68 -18.70 -10.03
CA LEU A 129 14.49 -18.94 -8.85
C LEU A 129 15.73 -19.77 -9.19
N PRO A 130 16.87 -19.12 -9.52
CA PRO A 130 18.10 -19.84 -9.80
C PRO A 130 18.70 -20.45 -8.54
N VAL A 131 19.33 -21.62 -8.68
CA VAL A 131 20.12 -22.24 -7.60
C VAL A 131 21.22 -21.28 -7.16
N GLY A 132 21.30 -21.01 -5.85
CA GLY A 132 22.41 -20.25 -5.26
C GLY A 132 22.43 -18.75 -5.57
N SER A 133 21.38 -18.18 -6.17
CA SER A 133 21.29 -16.74 -6.50
C SER A 133 20.23 -16.03 -5.67
N THR A 134 20.40 -14.72 -5.48
CA THR A 134 19.39 -13.80 -4.95
C THR A 134 18.70 -13.04 -6.07
N THR A 135 17.37 -13.08 -6.14
CA THR A 135 16.55 -12.27 -7.05
C THR A 135 15.66 -11.35 -6.22
N THR A 136 15.84 -10.04 -6.33
CA THR A 136 14.90 -9.06 -5.79
C THR A 136 13.76 -8.89 -6.79
N LEU A 137 12.52 -9.05 -6.33
CA LEU A 137 11.34 -8.79 -7.14
C LEU A 137 11.10 -7.30 -7.25
N ASN A 138 10.41 -6.91 -8.32
CA ASN A 138 9.79 -5.59 -8.33
C ASN A 138 8.72 -5.55 -7.23
N PRO A 139 8.54 -4.41 -6.54
CA PRO A 139 7.48 -4.26 -5.57
C PRO A 139 6.12 -4.60 -6.20
N ILE A 140 5.33 -5.42 -5.51
CA ILE A 140 3.95 -5.76 -5.90
C ILE A 140 3.03 -4.75 -5.23
N THR A 141 2.37 -3.90 -6.00
CA THR A 141 1.35 -2.98 -5.46
C THR A 141 0.09 -3.74 -5.09
N LEU A 142 -0.45 -3.47 -3.90
CA LEU A 142 -1.68 -4.07 -3.40
C LEU A 142 -2.79 -3.02 -3.40
N LEU A 143 -3.91 -3.38 -3.99
CA LEU A 143 -5.05 -2.46 -4.14
C LEU A 143 -5.97 -2.65 -2.94
N ALA A 144 -6.02 -1.64 -2.07
CA ALA A 144 -6.92 -1.66 -0.93
C ALA A 144 -8.39 -1.51 -1.40
N GLY A 145 -9.32 -2.16 -0.70
CA GLY A 145 -10.76 -2.05 -0.94
C GLY A 145 -11.52 -3.35 -1.17
N ASP A 146 -10.87 -4.52 -1.10
CA ASP A 146 -11.55 -5.83 -1.14
C ASP A 146 -11.94 -6.24 0.30
N ALA A 147 -12.84 -5.45 0.90
CA ALA A 147 -13.20 -5.59 2.30
C ALA A 147 -13.96 -6.89 2.60
N ASN A 148 -14.68 -7.43 1.61
CA ASN A 148 -15.44 -8.66 1.75
C ASN A 148 -14.70 -9.92 1.26
N ASP A 149 -13.45 -9.76 0.79
CA ASP A 149 -12.58 -10.87 0.38
C ASP A 149 -13.20 -11.69 -0.78
N SER A 150 -13.68 -10.99 -1.82
CA SER A 150 -14.37 -11.60 -2.97
C SER A 150 -13.54 -11.64 -4.25
N ASP A 151 -12.25 -11.32 -4.15
CA ASP A 151 -11.32 -11.13 -5.27
C ASP A 151 -11.74 -10.02 -6.23
N LYS A 152 -12.61 -9.10 -5.78
CA LYS A 152 -13.24 -8.06 -6.60
C LYS A 152 -13.62 -6.87 -5.77
N ILE A 153 -13.03 -5.72 -6.09
CA ILE A 153 -13.43 -4.45 -5.47
C ILE A 153 -14.69 -3.95 -6.18
N ASN A 154 -15.84 -4.05 -5.51
CA ASN A 154 -17.13 -3.71 -6.08
C ASN A 154 -18.08 -3.09 -5.05
N ILE A 155 -19.36 -2.96 -5.43
CA ILE A 155 -20.36 -2.27 -4.60
C ILE A 155 -20.61 -2.98 -3.27
N LEU A 156 -20.36 -4.29 -3.20
CA LEU A 156 -20.50 -5.07 -1.98
C LEU A 156 -19.43 -4.68 -0.95
N ASP A 157 -18.23 -4.33 -1.38
CA ASP A 157 -17.17 -3.81 -0.51
C ASP A 157 -17.52 -2.43 0.02
N LEU A 158 -17.94 -1.53 -0.87
CA LEU A 158 -18.37 -0.19 -0.47
C LEU A 158 -19.59 -0.23 0.48
N ALA A 159 -20.50 -1.18 0.26
CA ALA A 159 -21.64 -1.39 1.16
C ALA A 159 -21.20 -1.92 2.53
N LEU A 160 -20.23 -2.83 2.57
CA LEU A 160 -19.67 -3.37 3.82
C LEU A 160 -18.92 -2.29 4.61
N ILE A 161 -18.12 -1.46 3.94
CA ILE A 161 -17.47 -0.30 4.59
C ILE A 161 -18.54 0.69 5.09
N GLY A 162 -19.51 1.01 4.24
CA GLY A 162 -20.61 1.91 4.58
C GLY A 162 -21.48 1.44 5.74
N SER A 163 -21.65 0.13 5.96
CA SER A 163 -22.41 -0.39 7.10
C SER A 163 -21.71 -0.19 8.44
N HIS A 164 -20.40 0.08 8.44
CA HIS A 164 -19.60 0.33 9.63
C HIS A 164 -19.18 1.81 9.76
N TYR A 165 -19.75 2.69 8.94
CA TYR A 165 -19.40 4.11 8.92
C TYR A 165 -19.62 4.79 10.29
N GLY A 166 -18.58 5.47 10.76
CA GLY A 166 -18.55 6.20 12.03
C GLY A 166 -18.10 5.37 13.24
N LEU A 167 -17.85 4.07 13.05
CA LEU A 167 -17.27 3.22 14.10
C LEU A 167 -15.77 3.48 14.27
N ASN A 168 -15.30 3.35 15.49
CA ASN A 168 -13.90 3.51 15.87
C ASN A 168 -13.36 2.23 16.50
N LEU A 169 -12.04 2.07 16.46
CA LEU A 169 -11.34 0.95 17.09
C LEU A 169 -11.76 0.82 18.56
N GLY A 170 -12.29 -0.35 18.90
CA GLY A 170 -12.81 -0.67 20.23
C GLY A 170 -14.33 -0.65 20.34
N ASP A 171 -15.05 -0.16 19.33
CA ASP A 171 -16.50 -0.30 19.25
C ASP A 171 -16.89 -1.78 19.03
N PRO A 172 -18.01 -2.28 19.61
CA PRO A 172 -18.36 -3.71 19.55
C PRO A 172 -18.58 -4.28 18.16
N GLU A 173 -19.01 -3.43 17.22
CA GLU A 173 -19.27 -3.78 15.83
C GLU A 173 -18.11 -3.37 14.90
N TRP A 174 -17.00 -2.88 15.46
CA TRP A 174 -15.85 -2.48 14.64
C TRP A 174 -15.27 -3.71 13.93
N ASP A 175 -15.23 -3.66 12.60
CA ASP A 175 -14.58 -4.66 11.77
C ASP A 175 -13.30 -4.06 11.20
N PRO A 176 -12.11 -4.61 11.54
CA PRO A 176 -10.86 -4.13 10.99
C PRO A 176 -10.93 -4.07 9.47
N ARG A 177 -11.58 -5.02 8.78
CA ARG A 177 -11.60 -5.09 7.31
C ARG A 177 -12.28 -3.91 6.62
N THR A 178 -12.94 -3.05 7.37
CA THR A 178 -13.62 -1.87 6.85
C THR A 178 -12.88 -0.55 7.11
N ASP A 179 -11.79 -0.60 7.87
CA ASP A 179 -10.84 0.48 8.12
C ASP A 179 -9.67 0.34 7.11
N ILE A 180 -9.87 0.90 5.91
CA ILE A 180 -9.02 0.69 4.73
C ILE A 180 -7.71 1.46 4.81
N ASN A 181 -7.69 2.62 5.49
CA ASN A 181 -6.46 3.38 5.72
C ASN A 181 -5.76 3.01 7.05
N ASN A 182 -6.36 2.11 7.84
CA ASN A 182 -5.88 1.62 9.13
C ASN A 182 -5.60 2.75 10.15
N ASP A 183 -6.45 3.79 10.14
CA ASP A 183 -6.34 4.94 11.05
C ASP A 183 -7.13 4.77 12.36
N GLY A 184 -7.90 3.67 12.47
CA GLY A 184 -8.73 3.33 13.61
C GLY A 184 -10.15 3.88 13.54
N THR A 185 -10.54 4.59 12.48
CA THR A 185 -11.86 5.22 12.32
C THR A 185 -12.42 4.96 10.92
N ILE A 186 -13.54 4.24 10.85
CA ILE A 186 -14.20 3.93 9.57
C ILE A 186 -15.00 5.14 9.12
N ASN A 187 -14.57 5.80 8.05
CA ASN A 187 -15.13 7.06 7.57
C ASN A 187 -15.09 7.20 6.03
N ILE A 188 -15.26 8.43 5.54
CA ILE A 188 -15.32 8.71 4.10
C ILE A 188 -13.98 8.44 3.40
N GLN A 189 -12.86 8.53 4.11
CA GLN A 189 -11.54 8.24 3.58
C GLN A 189 -11.43 6.77 3.16
N ASP A 190 -11.98 5.85 3.96
CA ASP A 190 -12.01 4.42 3.64
C ASP A 190 -12.84 4.12 2.39
N LEU A 191 -14.04 4.72 2.32
CA LEU A 191 -14.91 4.61 1.17
C LEU A 191 -14.24 5.16 -0.10
N VAL A 192 -13.57 6.31 -0.01
CA VAL A 192 -12.88 6.93 -1.14
C VAL A 192 -11.69 6.08 -1.58
N LEU A 193 -10.93 5.51 -0.66
CA LEU A 193 -9.82 4.61 -0.95
C LEU A 193 -10.29 3.34 -1.65
N ALA A 194 -11.29 2.64 -1.11
CA ALA A 194 -11.85 1.47 -1.76
C ALA A 194 -12.45 1.82 -3.14
N ALA A 195 -13.16 2.95 -3.25
CA ALA A 195 -13.73 3.40 -4.51
C ALA A 195 -12.68 3.81 -5.55
N SER A 196 -11.48 4.24 -5.14
CA SER A 196 -10.38 4.55 -6.05
C SER A 196 -9.91 3.33 -6.86
N ASN A 197 -10.15 2.13 -6.32
CA ASN A 197 -9.83 0.84 -6.94
C ASN A 197 -11.08 0.08 -7.42
N PHE A 198 -12.24 0.75 -7.55
CA PHE A 198 -13.49 0.11 -7.95
C PHE A 198 -13.39 -0.62 -9.31
N GLN A 199 -14.06 -1.77 -9.42
CA GLN A 199 -14.06 -2.70 -10.56
C GLN A 199 -12.75 -3.45 -10.81
N HIS A 200 -11.74 -3.32 -9.95
CA HIS A 200 -10.58 -4.22 -10.04
C HIS A 200 -10.97 -5.64 -9.63
N VAL A 201 -10.33 -6.61 -10.27
CA VAL A 201 -10.50 -8.04 -10.05
C VAL A 201 -9.12 -8.64 -9.89
N SER A 202 -8.98 -9.58 -8.96
CA SER A 202 -7.72 -10.29 -8.73
C SER A 202 -7.23 -10.89 -10.05
N PRO A 203 -5.92 -10.78 -10.35
CA PRO A 203 -5.34 -11.44 -11.52
C PRO A 203 -5.29 -12.97 -11.34
N ILE A 204 -5.67 -13.49 -10.17
CA ILE A 204 -5.63 -14.91 -9.85
C ILE A 204 -6.95 -15.57 -10.25
N PRO A 205 -6.93 -16.58 -11.14
CA PRO A 205 -8.13 -17.27 -11.58
C PRO A 205 -8.47 -18.39 -10.59
N TRP A 206 -9.27 -18.10 -9.56
CA TRP A 206 -9.97 -19.16 -8.83
C TRP A 206 -11.29 -19.50 -9.54
#